data_AF-A0A821HZN3-F1
#
_entry.id   AF-A0A821HZN3-F1
#
_cell.length_a   1.000
_cell.length_b   1.000
_cell.length_c   1.000
_cell.angle_alpha   90.00
_cell.angle_beta   90.00
_cell.angle_gamma   90.00
#
_symmetry.space_group_name_H-M   'P 1'
#
loop_
_entity.id
_entity.type
_entity.pdbx_description
1 polymer ?
#
loop_
_entity_poly.entity_id
_entity_poly.type
_entity_poly.pdbx_seq_one_letter_code
_entity_poly.pdbx_strand_id
1 'polypeptide(L)'
;MPASDQQLHSFNQDFISSFSPLFPSNIHKSSLTISPEQIQLSASTTVTLAWNIHDHILTSNDTIGIFLPDKLMSNDVIENVYTNVNALKIGQYHWHCTQILIDKLVNSNTVCFQYYNPATGEIKAQSSSIPLIHDDDNNNDNIPNIMNVARPISIKIY
;
A
#
# COMPACT_ATOMS: atom_id res chain seq x y z
N MET A 1 18.91 12.05 -28.74
CA MET A 1 18.77 11.59 -27.35
C MET A 1 17.67 12.41 -26.71
N PRO A 2 16.48 11.87 -26.38
CA PRO A 2 15.51 12.64 -25.62
C PRO A 2 15.76 12.42 -24.13
N ALA A 3 15.95 13.52 -23.41
CA ALA A 3 15.89 13.56 -21.96
C ALA A 3 14.43 13.25 -21.55
N SER A 4 14.25 12.26 -20.69
CA SER A 4 12.96 11.98 -20.08
C SER A 4 12.71 13.02 -19.00
N ASP A 5 11.89 14.02 -19.33
CA ASP A 5 11.31 14.96 -18.38
C ASP A 5 10.46 14.18 -17.35
N GLN A 6 11.01 13.96 -16.17
CA GLN A 6 10.20 13.58 -15.01
C GLN A 6 9.43 14.83 -14.57
N GLN A 7 8.17 14.93 -14.98
CA GLN A 7 7.26 15.94 -14.47
C GLN A 7 7.01 15.70 -12.98
N LEU A 8 7.70 16.48 -12.16
CA LEU A 8 7.35 16.70 -10.76
C LEU A 8 6.05 17.52 -10.75
N HIS A 9 4.89 16.87 -10.62
CA HIS A 9 3.65 17.60 -10.43
C HIS A 9 3.69 18.31 -9.08
N SER A 10 3.74 19.64 -9.10
CA SER A 10 3.44 20.49 -7.94
C SER A 10 2.08 20.07 -7.39
N PHE A 11 2.07 19.57 -6.16
CA PHE A 11 0.86 19.05 -5.51
C PHE A 11 -0.13 20.18 -5.24
N ASN A 12 -1.37 20.03 -5.73
CA ASN A 12 -2.50 20.87 -5.34
C ASN A 12 -2.82 20.62 -3.86
N GLN A 13 -2.74 21.66 -3.03
CA GLN A 13 -3.12 21.61 -1.62
C GLN A 13 -4.57 21.16 -1.40
N ASP A 14 -5.44 21.36 -2.39
CA ASP A 14 -6.85 21.00 -2.34
C ASP A 14 -7.11 19.47 -2.33
N PHE A 15 -6.14 18.66 -2.79
CA PHE A 15 -6.27 17.19 -2.76
C PHE A 15 -5.97 16.60 -1.36
N ILE A 16 -5.22 17.32 -0.53
CA ILE A 16 -4.93 16.89 0.85
C ILE A 16 -6.22 16.98 1.70
N SER A 17 -7.10 17.93 1.36
CA SER A 17 -8.35 18.19 2.06
C SER A 17 -9.39 17.06 1.95
N SER A 18 -9.32 16.20 0.93
CA SER A 18 -10.27 15.09 0.75
C SER A 18 -9.96 13.87 1.62
N PHE A 19 -8.75 13.80 2.19
CA PHE A 19 -8.32 12.74 3.13
C PHE A 19 -8.33 13.18 4.60
N SER A 20 -8.82 14.39 4.87
CA SER A 20 -8.83 14.99 6.21
C SER A 20 -9.66 14.32 7.31
N PRO A 21 -10.62 13.39 7.10
CA PRO A 21 -11.31 12.84 8.27
C PRO A 21 -10.54 11.71 8.98
N LEU A 22 -9.38 11.26 8.48
CA LEU A 22 -8.65 10.10 9.03
C LEU A 22 -7.45 10.42 9.93
N PHE A 23 -7.12 11.69 10.16
CA PHE A 23 -6.04 12.05 11.09
C PHE A 23 -6.63 12.57 12.42
N PRO A 24 -6.80 11.73 13.45
CA PRO A 24 -7.15 12.22 14.78
C PRO A 24 -5.96 13.03 15.32
N SER A 25 -6.12 14.36 15.36
CA SER A 25 -5.51 15.43 16.22
C SER A 25 -4.12 15.28 16.87
N ASN A 26 -3.31 14.30 16.50
CA ASN A 26 -1.96 14.06 17.02
C ASN A 26 -0.95 14.49 15.96
N ILE A 27 -0.85 15.81 15.75
CA ILE A 27 -0.11 16.49 14.67
C ILE A 27 1.43 16.41 14.85
N HIS A 28 1.92 15.49 15.68
CA HIS A 28 3.35 15.31 15.99
C HIS A 28 3.85 13.88 15.79
N LYS A 29 3.01 12.96 15.31
CA LYS A 29 3.43 11.57 15.06
C LYS A 29 3.57 11.33 13.57
N SER A 30 4.71 10.79 13.16
CA SER A 30 4.91 10.26 11.81
C SER A 30 3.88 9.19 11.48
N SER A 31 3.33 9.21 10.27
CA SER A 31 2.32 8.28 9.81
C SER A 31 2.63 7.73 8.42
N LEU A 32 2.22 6.48 8.21
CA LEU A 32 2.25 5.79 6.93
C LEU A 32 0.90 5.10 6.77
N THR A 33 0.13 5.51 5.77
CA THR A 33 -1.20 5.00 5.47
C THR A 33 -1.19 4.27 4.14
N ILE A 34 -2.06 3.27 4.04
CA ILE A 34 -2.13 2.34 2.90
C ILE A 34 -3.56 2.31 2.42
N SER A 35 -3.75 2.43 1.11
CA SER A 35 -5.06 2.29 0.47
C SER A 35 -4.93 1.41 -0.77
N PRO A 36 -5.79 0.40 -0.97
CA PRO A 36 -6.87 -0.03 -0.07
C PRO A 36 -6.37 -0.61 1.27
N GLU A 37 -7.23 -0.60 2.30
CA GLU A 37 -6.93 -1.17 3.64
C GLU A 37 -6.90 -2.71 3.67
N GLN A 38 -7.08 -3.35 2.52
CA GLN A 38 -6.92 -4.78 2.28
C GLN A 38 -6.30 -4.94 0.90
N ILE A 39 -5.29 -5.79 0.75
CA ILE A 39 -4.55 -5.95 -0.51
C ILE A 39 -4.91 -7.30 -1.11
N GLN A 40 -5.44 -7.28 -2.33
CA GLN A 40 -5.57 -8.49 -3.13
C GLN A 40 -4.21 -8.86 -3.72
N LEU A 41 -3.77 -10.11 -3.55
CA LEU A 41 -2.51 -10.60 -4.09
C LEU A 41 -2.65 -10.97 -5.57
N SER A 42 -2.80 -9.95 -6.41
CA SER A 42 -2.86 -10.12 -7.87
C SER A 42 -1.97 -9.10 -8.58
N ALA A 43 -1.42 -9.47 -9.73
CA ALA A 43 -0.51 -8.61 -10.50
C ALA A 43 -1.18 -7.32 -11.03
N SER A 44 -2.51 -7.24 -11.00
CA SER A 44 -3.28 -6.04 -11.33
C SER A 44 -3.55 -5.12 -10.14
N THR A 45 -3.24 -5.56 -8.92
CA THR A 45 -3.51 -4.78 -7.71
C THR A 45 -2.55 -3.60 -7.60
N THR A 46 -3.14 -2.43 -7.40
CA THR A 46 -2.42 -1.17 -7.17
C THR A 46 -2.72 -0.70 -5.75
N VAL A 47 -1.67 -0.34 -5.02
CA VAL A 47 -1.73 0.14 -3.63
C VAL A 47 -1.11 1.52 -3.57
N THR A 48 -1.85 2.47 -3.02
CA THR A 48 -1.36 3.80 -2.70
C THR A 48 -0.76 3.79 -1.30
N LEU A 49 0.52 4.15 -1.22
CA LEU A 49 1.24 4.43 0.02
C LEU A 49 1.25 5.94 0.19
N ALA A 50 0.83 6.44 1.35
CA ALA A 50 0.93 7.85 1.69
C ALA A 50 1.62 8.02 3.03
N TRP A 51 2.55 8.96 3.13
CA TRP A 51 3.31 9.19 4.36
C TRP A 51 3.34 10.66 4.74
N ASN A 52 3.46 10.87 6.05
CA ASN A 52 3.71 12.18 6.65
C ASN A 52 4.65 12.00 7.85
N ILE A 53 5.93 12.31 7.67
CA ILE A 53 7.01 12.11 8.64
C ILE A 53 7.31 13.42 9.36
N HIS A 54 7.22 13.38 10.69
CA HIS A 54 7.52 14.48 11.60
C HIS A 54 8.78 14.13 12.42
N ASP A 55 9.56 15.14 12.80
CA ASP A 55 10.64 15.04 13.79
C ASP A 55 11.79 14.02 13.52
N HIS A 56 11.79 13.32 12.38
CA HIS A 56 12.91 12.50 11.93
C HIS A 56 13.81 13.21 10.91
N ILE A 57 15.12 12.92 10.99
CA ILE A 57 16.08 13.32 9.96
C ILE A 57 15.88 12.41 8.75
N LEU A 58 15.41 12.98 7.66
CA LEU A 58 15.24 12.24 6.41
C LEU A 58 16.56 12.12 5.67
N THR A 59 16.82 10.94 5.12
CA THR A 59 17.99 10.68 4.29
C THR A 59 17.56 10.31 2.89
N SER A 60 18.43 10.57 1.91
CA SER A 60 18.17 10.18 0.51
C SER A 60 18.01 8.67 0.32
N ASN A 61 18.38 7.87 1.31
CA ASN A 61 18.33 6.40 1.26
C ASN A 61 17.14 5.83 2.03
N ASP A 62 16.31 6.70 2.64
CA ASP A 62 15.10 6.25 3.31
C ASP A 62 14.24 5.44 2.32
N THR A 63 13.64 4.37 2.82
CA THR A 63 12.97 3.35 2.00
C THR A 63 11.66 2.94 2.65
N ILE A 64 10.67 2.58 1.82
CA ILE A 64 9.45 1.93 2.27
C ILE A 64 9.54 0.44 1.90
N GLY A 65 9.40 -0.44 2.90
CA GLY A 65 9.46 -1.89 2.72
C GLY A 65 8.23 -2.61 3.28
N ILE A 66 8.04 -3.85 2.85
CA ILE A 66 6.99 -4.77 3.32
C ILE A 66 7.58 -5.72 4.36
N PHE A 67 6.86 -5.90 5.45
CA PHE A 67 7.25 -6.74 6.58
C PHE A 67 6.07 -7.62 7.01
N LEU A 68 6.38 -8.80 7.57
CA LEU A 68 5.37 -9.56 8.30
C LEU A 68 5.14 -8.90 9.67
N PRO A 69 3.92 -8.89 10.22
CA PRO A 69 3.64 -8.20 11.49
C PRO A 69 4.43 -8.74 12.69
N ASP A 70 4.88 -10.00 12.63
CA ASP A 70 5.70 -10.66 13.64
C ASP A 70 7.21 -10.47 13.44
N LYS A 71 7.63 -9.92 12.29
CA LYS A 71 9.03 -9.71 11.89
C LYS A 71 9.26 -8.29 11.41
N LEU A 72 9.45 -7.38 12.37
CA LEU A 72 9.49 -5.94 12.17
C LEU A 72 10.91 -5.35 12.17
N MET A 73 11.96 -6.18 12.13
CA MET A 73 13.33 -5.67 12.04
C MET A 73 13.66 -5.34 10.59
N SER A 74 14.50 -4.33 10.36
CA SER A 74 14.88 -3.89 9.00
C SER A 74 15.50 -4.99 8.13
N ASN A 75 16.07 -6.03 8.75
CA ASN A 75 16.64 -7.20 8.07
C ASN A 75 15.60 -8.23 7.62
N ASP A 76 14.37 -8.14 8.14
CA ASP A 76 13.26 -9.05 7.82
C ASP A 76 12.40 -8.51 6.65
N VAL A 77 12.90 -7.52 5.92
CA VAL A 77 12.19 -6.93 4.78
C VAL A 77 11.94 -7.97 3.70
N ILE A 78 10.67 -8.11 3.31
CA ILE A 78 10.23 -9.04 2.26
C ILE A 78 10.58 -8.45 0.89
N GLU A 79 10.29 -7.15 0.72
CA GLU A 79 10.52 -6.39 -0.49
C GLU A 79 10.61 -4.88 -0.19
N ASN A 80 11.52 -4.20 -0.90
CA ASN A 80 11.59 -2.74 -0.90
C ASN A 80 10.68 -2.20 -1.99
N VAL A 81 9.65 -1.48 -1.56
CA VAL A 81 8.54 -1.02 -2.40
C VAL A 81 8.85 0.32 -3.04
N TYR A 82 9.54 1.17 -2.30
CA TYR A 82 9.99 2.47 -2.78
C TYR A 82 11.32 2.82 -2.13
N THR A 83 12.38 2.81 -2.92
CA THR A 83 13.75 3.14 -2.50
C THR A 83 14.07 4.59 -2.79
N ASN A 84 14.95 5.17 -1.98
CA ASN A 84 15.38 6.55 -2.12
C ASN A 84 14.21 7.52 -2.11
N VAL A 85 13.36 7.42 -1.08
CA VAL A 85 12.37 8.45 -0.83
C VAL A 85 13.15 9.75 -0.67
N ASN A 86 12.99 10.69 -1.62
CA ASN A 86 13.84 11.88 -1.85
C ASN A 86 13.85 12.89 -0.68
N ALA A 87 14.12 12.42 0.54
CA ALA A 87 13.96 13.12 1.80
C ALA A 87 12.62 13.88 1.91
N LEU A 88 11.55 13.35 1.31
CA LEU A 88 10.23 13.97 1.33
C LEU A 88 9.51 13.64 2.64
N LYS A 89 9.22 14.68 3.44
CA LYS A 89 8.42 14.55 4.67
C LYS A 89 7.00 14.11 4.40
N ILE A 90 6.40 14.61 3.33
CA ILE A 90 5.05 14.24 2.92
C ILE A 90 5.13 13.76 1.48
N GLY A 91 4.46 12.65 1.18
CA GLY A 91 4.41 12.13 -0.17
C GLY A 91 3.45 10.98 -0.32
N GLN A 92 3.27 10.58 -1.57
CA GLN A 92 2.50 9.41 -1.94
C GLN A 92 3.18 8.66 -3.08
N TYR A 93 2.98 7.36 -3.14
CA TYR A 93 3.49 6.48 -4.18
C TYR A 93 2.47 5.42 -4.53
N HIS A 94 2.26 5.17 -5.82
CA HIS A 94 1.43 4.07 -6.29
C HIS A 94 2.35 2.90 -6.58
N TRP A 95 2.21 1.84 -5.79
CA TRP A 95 2.94 0.61 -5.97
C TRP A 95 2.02 -0.46 -6.57
N HIS A 96 2.60 -1.31 -7.42
CA HIS A 96 1.89 -2.42 -8.05
C HIS A 96 2.40 -3.73 -7.48
N CYS A 97 1.48 -4.61 -7.10
CA CYS A 97 1.83 -5.93 -6.61
C CYS A 97 2.56 -6.72 -7.70
N THR A 98 3.71 -7.29 -7.36
CA THR A 98 4.54 -8.06 -8.29
C THR A 98 4.32 -9.54 -8.08
N GLN A 99 4.48 -10.35 -9.13
CA GLN A 99 4.37 -11.82 -9.01
C GLN A 99 5.33 -12.39 -7.97
N ILE A 100 6.54 -11.85 -7.89
CA ILE A 100 7.55 -12.26 -6.91
C ILE A 100 7.04 -12.06 -5.48
N LEU A 101 6.33 -10.96 -5.21
CA LEU A 101 5.76 -10.73 -3.89
C LEU A 101 4.60 -11.70 -3.60
N ILE A 102 3.73 -11.94 -4.59
CA ILE A 102 2.62 -12.90 -4.46
C ILE A 102 3.17 -14.27 -4.03
N ASP A 103 4.21 -14.76 -4.71
CA ASP A 103 4.84 -16.05 -4.41
C ASP A 103 5.44 -16.09 -2.99
N LYS A 104 5.99 -14.97 -2.49
CA LYS A 104 6.54 -14.87 -1.14
C LYS A 104 5.46 -14.80 -0.05
N LEU A 105 4.29 -14.26 -0.38
CA LEU A 105 3.22 -13.97 0.59
C LEU A 105 2.09 -15.00 0.57
N VAL A 106 2.16 -16.05 -0.27
CA VAL A 106 1.11 -17.07 -0.42
C VAL A 106 0.62 -17.71 0.89
N ASN A 107 1.50 -17.81 1.91
CA ASN A 107 1.15 -18.39 3.22
C ASN A 107 0.91 -17.33 4.31
N SER A 108 0.87 -16.05 3.94
CA SER A 108 0.74 -14.92 4.86
C SER A 108 -0.65 -14.31 4.76
N ASN A 109 -1.28 -14.04 5.90
CA ASN A 109 -2.63 -13.46 5.92
C ASN A 109 -2.61 -11.94 6.10
N THR A 110 -1.49 -11.39 6.57
CA THR A 110 -1.34 -9.97 6.88
C THR A 110 0.09 -9.52 6.63
N VAL A 111 0.24 -8.25 6.25
CA VAL A 111 1.52 -7.57 6.10
C VAL A 111 1.45 -6.18 6.72
N CYS A 112 2.60 -5.56 6.95
CA CYS A 112 2.66 -4.14 7.26
C CYS A 112 3.76 -3.47 6.44
N PHE A 113 3.65 -2.17 6.30
CA PHE A 113 4.62 -1.34 5.61
C PHE A 113 5.38 -0.51 6.63
N GLN A 114 6.67 -0.34 6.43
CA GLN A 114 7.49 0.53 7.26
C GLN A 114 8.27 1.51 6.39
N TYR A 115 8.29 2.76 6.83
CA TYR A 115 9.23 3.78 6.36
C TYR A 115 10.45 3.73 7.29
N TYR A 116 11.61 3.38 6.75
CA TYR A 116 12.81 3.18 7.55
C TYR A 116 14.08 3.61 6.82
N ASN A 117 15.15 3.82 7.58
CA ASN A 117 16.48 4.01 7.02
C ASN A 117 17.20 2.65 6.97
N PRO A 118 17.52 2.11 5.78
CA PRO A 118 18.15 0.80 5.66
C PRO A 118 19.60 0.76 6.18
N ALA A 119 20.29 1.90 6.24
CA ALA A 119 21.67 1.95 6.73
C ALA A 119 21.74 1.88 8.27
N THR A 120 20.76 2.46 8.97
CA THR A 120 20.73 2.50 10.44
C THR A 120 19.73 1.52 11.05
N GLY A 121 18.76 1.03 10.26
CA GLY A 121 17.63 0.25 10.74
C GLY A 121 16.56 1.07 11.47
N GLU A 122 16.67 2.40 11.51
CA GLU A 122 15.71 3.26 12.21
C GLU A 122 14.35 3.27 11.49
N ILE A 123 13.29 2.89 12.20
CA ILE A 123 11.91 2.95 11.71
C ILE A 123 11.32 4.32 12.07
N LYS A 124 10.81 5.03 11.06
CA LYS A 124 10.28 6.39 11.18
C LYS A 124 8.75 6.43 11.13
N ALA A 125 8.13 5.50 10.41
CA ALA A 125 6.68 5.30 10.42
C ALA A 125 6.35 3.84 10.07
N GLN A 126 5.20 3.37 10.53
CA GLN A 126 4.69 2.04 10.24
C GLN A 126 3.18 2.13 10.00
N SER A 127 2.69 1.35 9.02
CA SER A 127 1.26 1.20 8.77
C SER A 127 0.57 0.28 9.79
N SER A 128 -0.76 0.28 9.80
CA SER A 128 -1.50 -0.84 10.39
C SER A 128 -1.17 -2.16 9.67
N SER A 129 -1.48 -3.28 10.33
CA SER A 129 -1.44 -4.59 9.68
C SER A 129 -2.57 -4.66 8.65
N ILE A 130 -2.19 -4.86 7.40
CA ILE A 130 -3.06 -4.90 6.23
C ILE A 130 -3.38 -6.36 5.91
N PRO A 131 -4.65 -6.77 5.89
CA PRO A 131 -5.06 -8.09 5.45
C PRO A 131 -4.73 -8.33 3.98
N LEU A 132 -4.28 -9.54 3.69
CA LEU A 132 -4.07 -10.04 2.34
C LEU A 132 -5.28 -10.88 1.91
N ILE A 133 -5.81 -10.60 0.73
CA ILE A 133 -6.83 -11.40 0.08
C ILE A 133 -6.11 -12.27 -0.95
N HIS A 134 -6.06 -13.57 -0.68
CA HIS A 134 -5.62 -14.56 -1.65
C HIS A 134 -6.74 -14.77 -2.65
N ASP A 135 -6.39 -14.88 -3.92
CA ASP A 135 -7.31 -15.42 -4.92
C ASP A 135 -7.44 -16.92 -4.60
N ASP A 136 -8.32 -17.26 -3.64
CA ASP A 136 -8.74 -18.64 -3.44
C ASP A 136 -9.31 -19.10 -4.78
N ASP A 137 -8.66 -20.10 -5.37
CA ASP A 137 -9.21 -20.86 -6.50
C ASP A 137 -10.68 -21.11 -6.22
N ASN A 138 -11.53 -20.71 -7.18
CA ASN A 138 -12.95 -21.02 -7.24
C ASN A 138 -13.24 -22.35 -6.50
N ASN A 139 -13.85 -22.26 -5.32
CA ASN A 139 -14.43 -23.43 -4.68
C ASN A 139 -15.67 -23.83 -5.49
N ASN A 140 -15.40 -24.52 -6.59
CA ASN A 140 -16.36 -25.02 -7.57
C ASN A 140 -16.78 -26.46 -7.21
N ASP A 141 -16.97 -26.74 -5.91
CA ASP A 141 -17.52 -28.00 -5.41
C ASP A 141 -18.64 -27.73 -4.40
N ASN A 142 -19.73 -27.10 -4.85
CA ASN A 142 -21.10 -27.41 -4.42
C ASN A 142 -22.12 -26.60 -5.24
N ILE A 143 -22.54 -27.15 -6.38
CA ILE A 143 -23.82 -26.79 -6.99
C ILE A 143 -24.87 -27.75 -6.41
N PRO A 144 -25.70 -27.36 -5.41
CA PRO A 144 -27.05 -27.88 -5.38
C PRO A 144 -27.82 -27.11 -6.46
N ASN A 145 -28.26 -27.86 -7.46
CA ASN A 145 -29.16 -27.43 -8.51
C ASN A 145 -30.42 -26.81 -7.88
N ILE A 146 -30.54 -25.47 -7.84
CA ILE A 146 -31.77 -24.79 -7.44
C ILE A 146 -32.28 -23.96 -8.61
N MET A 147 -33.49 -24.32 -9.02
CA MET A 147 -34.29 -23.69 -10.05
C MET A 147 -34.41 -22.17 -9.85
N ASN A 148 -34.26 -21.45 -10.96
CA ASN A 148 -35.20 -20.42 -11.42
C ASN A 148 -35.61 -19.32 -10.42
N VAL A 149 -34.89 -18.19 -10.39
CA VAL A 149 -35.52 -16.88 -10.12
C VAL A 149 -34.84 -15.78 -10.95
N ALA A 150 -35.69 -14.96 -11.58
CA ALA A 150 -35.38 -13.96 -12.60
C ALA A 150 -34.32 -12.91 -12.19
N ARG A 151 -33.45 -12.55 -13.15
CA ARG A 151 -32.60 -11.35 -13.08
C ARG A 151 -33.43 -10.12 -13.49
N PRO A 152 -33.49 -9.02 -12.72
CA PRO A 152 -33.99 -7.76 -13.25
C PRO A 152 -32.92 -7.13 -14.15
N ILE A 153 -33.24 -6.99 -15.43
CA ILE A 153 -32.49 -6.18 -16.39
C ILE A 153 -32.83 -4.72 -16.10
N SER A 154 -31.87 -3.93 -15.63
CA SER A 154 -32.01 -2.46 -15.60
C SER A 154 -31.64 -1.90 -16.98
N ILE A 155 -32.65 -1.63 -17.81
CA ILE A 155 -32.49 -0.84 -19.03
C ILE A 155 -32.55 0.63 -18.62
N LYS A 156 -31.48 1.40 -18.87
CA LYS A 156 -31.53 2.86 -18.90
C LYS A 156 -31.92 3.30 -20.31
N ILE A 157 -33.04 4.00 -20.44
CA ILE A 157 -33.45 4.70 -21.66
C ILE A 157 -33.03 6.16 -21.50
N TYR A 158 -32.36 6.71 -22.51
CA TYR A 158 -32.11 8.15 -22.68
C TYR A 158 -33.26 8.79 -23.47
#